data_AF-A0A9E5NK10-F1
#
_entry.id   AF-A0A9E5NK10-F1
#
_cell.length_a   1.000
_cell.length_b   1.000
_cell.length_c   1.000
_cell.angle_alpha   90.00
_cell.angle_beta   90.00
_cell.angle_gamma   90.00
#
_symmetry.space_group_name_H-M   'P 1'
#
loop_
_entity.id
_entity.type
_entity.pdbx_description
1 polymer ?
#
loop_
_entity_poly.entity_id
_entity_poly.type
_entity_poly.pdbx_seq_one_letter_code
_entity_poly.pdbx_strand_id
1 'polypeptide(L)'
;MEAVAPGGYFGHNGAVAAATHATIEEAFSGAEARDATSSLHRLRARKTPREVEALRLTASVTDAALETFNAAVQVGASEAEVAAAVEGSILVEG
;
A
#
# COMPACT_ATOMS: atom_id res chain seq x y z
N MET A 1 -3.94 -22.44 -5.39
CA MET A 1 -3.09 -22.18 -6.57
C MET A 1 -2.32 -20.92 -6.25
N GLU A 2 -1.03 -21.04 -5.95
CA GLU A 2 -0.19 -19.92 -5.52
C GLU A 2 0.18 -19.05 -6.73
N ALA A 3 -0.03 -17.74 -6.65
CA ALA A 3 0.07 -16.82 -7.79
C ALA A 3 1.44 -16.16 -7.85
N VAL A 4 1.96 -15.94 -9.07
CA VAL A 4 3.20 -15.19 -9.31
C VAL A 4 2.99 -13.71 -8.93
N ALA A 5 3.96 -13.12 -8.23
CA ALA A 5 3.92 -11.71 -7.85
C ALA A 5 3.85 -10.80 -9.09
N PRO A 6 2.95 -9.80 -9.13
CA PRO A 6 2.87 -8.88 -10.26
C PRO A 6 4.15 -8.06 -10.41
N GLY A 7 4.46 -7.67 -11.65
CA GLY A 7 5.68 -6.90 -11.96
C GLY A 7 5.75 -5.58 -11.18
N GLY A 8 6.87 -5.33 -10.51
CA GLY A 8 7.11 -4.10 -9.73
C GLY A 8 7.46 -4.32 -8.24
N TYR A 9 7.27 -5.53 -7.71
CA TYR A 9 7.60 -5.91 -6.33
C TYR A 9 9.05 -6.42 -6.15
N PHE A 10 10.00 -5.87 -6.90
CA PHE A 10 11.40 -6.30 -6.80
C PHE A 10 12.00 -5.88 -5.44
N GLY A 11 12.43 -6.85 -4.64
CA GLY A 11 13.15 -6.65 -3.38
C GLY A 11 12.31 -6.65 -2.10
N HIS A 12 11.01 -6.98 -2.18
CA HIS A 12 10.16 -7.22 -1.02
C HIS A 12 10.05 -8.72 -0.73
N ASN A 13 10.80 -9.22 0.25
CA ASN A 13 10.77 -10.65 0.59
C ASN A 13 9.39 -11.14 1.07
N GLY A 14 8.53 -10.26 1.58
CA GLY A 14 7.14 -10.61 1.93
C GLY A 14 6.16 -10.62 0.75
N ALA A 15 6.57 -10.19 -0.45
CA ALA A 15 5.69 -10.02 -1.60
C ALA A 15 5.96 -11.02 -2.75
N VAL A 16 7.10 -11.72 -2.71
CA VAL A 16 7.47 -12.70 -3.73
C VAL A 16 6.91 -14.07 -3.32
N ALA A 17 5.89 -14.54 -4.04
CA ALA A 17 5.35 -15.89 -3.84
C ALA A 17 6.39 -16.97 -4.20
N ALA A 18 6.25 -18.18 -3.63
CA ALA A 18 7.20 -19.28 -3.86
C ALA A 18 7.35 -19.62 -5.35
N ALA A 19 6.26 -19.53 -6.12
CA ALA A 19 6.26 -19.71 -7.56
C ALA A 19 7.17 -18.71 -8.29
N THR A 20 7.18 -17.45 -7.86
CA THR A 20 8.05 -16.41 -8.44
C THR A 20 9.51 -16.65 -8.09
N HIS A 21 9.79 -17.09 -6.86
CA HIS A 21 11.16 -17.43 -6.45
C HIS A 21 11.73 -18.56 -7.32
N ALA A 22 10.95 -19.62 -7.54
CA ALA A 22 11.36 -20.74 -8.39
C ALA A 22 11.66 -20.30 -9.84
N THR A 23 10.84 -19.42 -10.43
CA THR A 23 11.10 -18.86 -11.76
C THR A 23 12.39 -18.04 -11.82
N ILE A 24 12.68 -17.26 -10.77
CA ILE A 24 13.90 -16.45 -10.69
C ILE A 24 15.13 -17.36 -10.56
N GLU A 25 15.08 -18.39 -9.71
CA GLU A 25 16.17 -19.35 -9.55
C GLU A 25 16.47 -20.11 -10.84
N GLU A 26 15.43 -20.52 -11.58
CA GLU A 26 15.58 -21.17 -12.89
C GLU A 26 16.21 -20.23 -13.93
N ALA A 27 15.73 -18.98 -14.01
CA ALA A 27 16.21 -18.01 -15.00
C ALA A 27 17.64 -17.52 -14.73
N PHE A 28 18.05 -17.45 -13.47
CA PHE A 28 19.35 -16.92 -13.03
C PHE A 28 20.21 -18.00 -12.38
N SER A 29 20.39 -19.12 -13.08
CA SER A 29 21.24 -20.22 -12.60
C SER A 29 22.64 -19.73 -12.19
N GLY A 30 22.98 -19.94 -10.91
CA GLY A 30 24.26 -19.55 -10.31
C GLY A 30 24.28 -18.18 -9.62
N ALA A 31 23.19 -17.41 -9.65
CA ALA A 31 23.05 -16.20 -8.85
C ALA A 31 22.51 -16.50 -7.44
N GLU A 32 22.98 -15.77 -6.44
CA GLU A 32 22.48 -15.86 -5.06
C GLU A 32 21.43 -14.77 -4.82
N ALA A 33 20.19 -15.17 -4.53
CA ALA A 33 19.16 -14.24 -4.08
C ALA A 33 19.48 -13.78 -2.64
N ARG A 34 19.49 -12.46 -2.42
CA ARG A 34 19.71 -11.86 -1.10
C ARG A 34 18.56 -10.95 -0.71
N ASP A 35 18.23 -10.97 0.58
CA ASP A 35 17.23 -10.07 1.16
C ASP A 35 17.69 -8.60 1.09
N ALA A 36 17.05 -7.82 0.23
CA ALA A 36 17.28 -6.38 0.12
C ALA A 36 16.31 -5.54 0.97
N THR A 37 15.37 -6.15 1.70
CA THR A 37 14.26 -5.47 2.40
C THR A 37 14.76 -4.38 3.33
N SER A 38 15.77 -4.68 4.16
CA SER A 38 16.32 -3.69 5.10
C SER A 38 16.95 -2.50 4.40
N SER A 39 17.65 -2.73 3.28
CA SER A 39 18.28 -1.69 2.47
C SER A 39 17.23 -0.81 1.79
N LEU A 40 16.18 -1.41 1.24
CA LEU A 40 15.07 -0.68 0.64
C LEU A 40 14.28 0.11 1.68
N HIS A 41 14.07 -0.43 2.88
CA HIS A 41 13.41 0.29 3.97
C HIS A 41 14.22 1.51 4.40
N ARG A 42 15.54 1.39 4.56
CA ARG A 42 16.42 2.53 4.86
C ARG A 42 16.35 3.61 3.80
N LEU A 43 16.32 3.23 2.52
CA LEU A 43 16.17 4.18 1.43
C LEU A 43 14.80 4.87 1.45
N ARG A 44 13.71 4.09 1.56
CA ARG A 44 12.32 4.59 1.58
C ARG A 44 11.97 5.40 2.82
N ALA A 45 12.76 5.30 3.89
CA ALA A 45 12.60 6.13 5.10
C ALA A 45 12.88 7.61 4.82
N ARG A 46 13.69 7.94 3.81
CA ARG A 46 13.95 9.32 3.40
C ARG A 46 13.09 9.66 2.19
N LYS A 47 12.00 10.39 2.42
CA LYS A 47 11.09 10.84 1.36
C LYS A 47 11.70 11.94 0.52
N THR A 48 11.50 11.86 -0.79
CA THR A 48 11.78 12.96 -1.71
C THR A 48 10.76 14.09 -1.54
N PRO A 49 11.05 15.33 -1.98
CA PRO A 49 10.08 16.42 -1.92
C PRO A 49 8.75 16.11 -2.62
N ARG A 50 8.79 15.39 -3.75
CA ARG A 50 7.60 14.95 -4.48
C ARG A 50 6.75 13.97 -3.66
N GLU A 51 7.38 13.00 -2.99
CA GLU A 51 6.65 12.05 -2.13
C GLU A 51 6.04 12.76 -0.92
N VAL A 52 6.76 13.71 -0.31
CA VAL A 52 6.22 14.51 0.80
C VAL A 52 4.99 15.30 0.34
N GLU A 53 5.02 15.86 -0.86
CA GLU A 53 3.87 16.61 -1.37
C GLU A 53 2.65 15.71 -1.63
N ALA A 54 2.87 14.53 -2.19
CA ALA A 54 1.81 13.53 -2.34
C ALA A 54 1.22 13.13 -0.97
N LEU A 55 2.07 12.92 0.05
CA LEU A 55 1.61 12.60 1.41
C LEU A 55 0.78 13.73 2.03
N ARG A 56 1.11 15.00 1.76
CA ARG A 56 0.31 16.14 2.22
C ARG A 56 -1.06 16.18 1.57
N LEU A 57 -1.14 15.93 0.27
CA LEU A 57 -2.42 15.82 -0.44
C LEU A 57 -3.26 14.66 0.13
N THR A 58 -2.65 13.51 0.38
CA THR A 58 -3.36 12.39 1.02
C THR A 58 -3.84 12.77 2.42
N ALA A 59 -3.04 13.51 3.19
CA ALA A 59 -3.44 13.98 4.51
C ALA A 59 -4.66 14.91 4.42
N SER A 60 -4.71 15.84 3.48
CA SER A 60 -5.87 16.74 3.33
C SER A 60 -7.15 16.00 2.95
N VAL A 61 -7.08 14.99 2.08
CA VAL A 61 -8.24 14.13 1.77
C VAL A 61 -8.66 13.33 3.00
N THR A 62 -7.70 12.88 3.81
CA THR A 62 -7.98 12.15 5.06
C THR A 62 -8.68 13.04 6.08
N ASP A 63 -8.31 14.32 6.18
CA ASP A 63 -8.95 15.27 7.09
C ASP A 63 -10.43 15.47 6.72
N ALA A 64 -10.75 15.66 5.43
CA ALA A 64 -12.13 15.77 4.95
C ALA A 64 -12.94 14.47 5.15
N ALA A 65 -12.30 13.31 4.95
CA ALA A 65 -12.90 12.02 5.24
C ALA A 65 -13.22 11.85 6.74
N LEU A 66 -12.38 12.39 7.63
CA LEU A 66 -12.61 12.39 9.07
C LEU A 66 -13.81 13.28 9.46
N GLU A 67 -14.01 14.41 8.79
CA GLU A 67 -15.21 15.24 8.96
C GLU A 67 -16.48 14.46 8.55
N THR A 68 -16.42 13.73 7.42
CA THR A 68 -17.50 12.85 6.97
C THR A 68 -17.80 11.76 7.99
N PHE A 69 -16.77 11.12 8.55
CA PHE A 69 -16.90 10.13 9.61
C PHE A 69 -17.64 10.71 10.82
N ASN A 70 -17.23 11.87 11.31
CA ASN A 70 -17.84 12.52 12.47
C ASN A 70 -19.32 12.85 12.24
N ALA A 71 -19.70 13.22 11.02
CA ALA A 71 -21.09 13.45 10.65
C ALA A 71 -21.91 12.15 10.57
N ALA A 72 -21.32 11.08 10.05
CA ALA A 72 -21.98 9.79 9.82
C ALA A 72 -22.20 8.96 11.11
N VAL A 73 -21.36 9.13 12.13
CA VAL A 73 -21.51 8.39 13.40
C VAL A 73 -22.69 8.94 14.20
N GLN A 74 -23.83 8.28 14.06
CA GLN A 74 -25.09 8.60 14.76
C GLN A 74 -25.65 7.35 15.44
N VAL A 75 -26.45 7.53 16.49
CA VAL A 75 -27.14 6.41 17.15
C VAL A 75 -28.05 5.70 16.14
N GLY A 76 -27.84 4.39 15.97
CA GLY A 76 -28.58 3.56 15.02
C GLY A 76 -27.90 3.38 13.67
N ALA A 77 -26.81 4.10 13.37
CA ALA A 77 -25.98 3.81 12.21
C ALA A 77 -25.13 2.55 12.45
N SER A 78 -25.03 1.70 11.44
CA SER A 78 -24.10 0.56 11.45
C SER A 78 -22.70 0.98 11.03
N GLU A 79 -21.69 0.21 11.45
CA GLU A 79 -20.29 0.42 11.03
C GLU A 79 -20.14 0.38 9.51
N ALA A 80 -20.91 -0.46 8.82
CA ALA A 80 -20.88 -0.58 7.36
C ALA A 80 -21.40 0.69 6.67
N GLU A 81 -22.44 1.32 7.19
CA GLU A 81 -22.98 2.58 6.65
C GLU A 81 -21.99 3.74 6.84
N VAL A 82 -21.35 3.80 8.01
CA VAL A 82 -20.32 4.81 8.29
C VAL A 82 -19.10 4.60 7.39
N ALA A 83 -18.63 3.36 7.23
CA ALA A 83 -17.51 3.05 6.34
C ALA A 83 -17.82 3.39 4.87
N ALA A 84 -19.03 3.04 4.40
CA ALA A 84 -19.45 3.37 3.03
C ALA A 84 -19.49 4.89 2.77
N ALA A 85 -19.95 5.68 3.76
CA ALA A 85 -19.94 7.14 3.64
C ALA A 85 -18.52 7.71 3.54
N VAL A 86 -17.60 7.22 4.37
CA VAL A 86 -16.18 7.64 4.38
C VAL A 86 -15.45 7.21 3.11
N GLU A 87 -15.59 5.96 2.67
CA GLU A 87 -14.99 5.50 1.41
C GLU A 87 -15.55 6.29 0.21
N GLY A 88 -16.86 6.55 0.23
CA GLY A 88 -17.53 7.39 -0.77
C GLY A 88 -16.95 8.81 -0.84
N SER A 89 -16.67 9.45 0.29
CA SER A 89 -16.10 10.81 0.28
C SER A 89 -14.66 10.81 -0.24
N ILE A 90 -13.85 9.83 0.14
CA ILE A 90 -12.46 9.68 -0.34
C ILE A 90 -12.42 9.55 -1.87
N LEU A 91 -13.33 8.76 -2.47
CA LEU A 91 -13.39 8.54 -3.92
C LEU A 91 -13.83 9.77 -4.72
N VAL A 92 -14.53 10.72 -4.10
CA VAL A 92 -14.98 11.95 -4.77
C VAL A 92 -13.89 13.02 -4.74
N GLU A 93 -13.07 13.05 -3.69
CA GLU A 93 -12.05 14.07 -3.46
C GLU A 93 -10.63 13.70 -3.95
N GLY A 94 -10.33 12.40 -4.08
CA GLY A 94 -9.02 11.87 -4.49
C GLY A 94 -8.94 11.49 -5.97
#